data_AF-A0A494X514-F1
#
_entry.id   AF-A0A494X514-F1
#
_cell.length_a   1.000
_cell.length_b   1.000
_cell.length_c   1.000
_cell.angle_alpha   90.00
_cell.angle_beta   90.00
_cell.angle_gamma   90.00
#
_symmetry.space_group_name_H-M   'P 1'
#
loop_
_entity.id
_entity.type
_entity.pdbx_description
1 polymer ?
#
loop_
_entity_poly.entity_id
_entity_poly.type
_entity_poly.pdbx_seq_one_letter_code
_entity_poly.pdbx_strand_id
1 'polypeptide(L)'
;MKKPEEWDAGSDYPLPPSPDGEPMNQEPWPGYGPVPGYPREGHSRIPNKKNWIAGLLAFLVPGIGHMYLGRMLKGIVLMLLVALDIVAIVYASLEKENVFAIVLLSVLLPVVYFYNLFDAIKGSGFDPNYRYAKRKKWVAGLLAFLVPGIGHMYLRLMVKGIVLMVLIALDISAIVYVSVDGNNVLSIVLLSLLLPIIYFYSLFDAIQSTDYVNDRNAFAAAHPPMAPGRGFNASSIEESLARGVPPLGIMFLSIIGVVILIMAGAKWTNWLFHSFSSMLGAIILIGAGVGLWIWETRGPQRKGN
;
A
#
# COMPACT_ATOMS: atom_id res chain seq x y z
N MET A 1 -14.90 32.39 -35.62
CA MET A 1 -14.31 31.05 -35.37
C MET A 1 -13.32 31.17 -34.22
N LYS A 2 -13.38 30.27 -33.24
CA LYS A 2 -12.40 30.21 -32.15
C LYS A 2 -11.00 29.97 -32.72
N LYS A 3 -9.97 30.49 -32.07
CA LYS A 3 -8.59 30.21 -32.47
C LYS A 3 -8.27 28.73 -32.21
N PRO A 4 -7.38 28.09 -33.00
CA PRO A 4 -7.06 26.66 -32.88
C PRO A 4 -6.58 26.22 -31.50
N GLU A 5 -6.04 27.17 -30.73
CA GLU A 5 -5.51 26.98 -29.38
C GLU A 5 -6.61 26.87 -28.30
N GLU A 6 -7.88 27.11 -28.65
CA GLU A 6 -9.05 27.15 -27.74
C GLU A 6 -10.07 26.02 -28.02
N TRP A 7 -9.67 24.96 -28.72
CA TRP A 7 -10.53 23.84 -29.09
C TRP A 7 -10.43 22.71 -28.05
N ASP A 8 -11.47 22.55 -27.22
CA ASP A 8 -11.50 21.57 -26.12
C ASP A 8 -12.51 20.44 -26.35
N ALA A 9 -13.46 20.64 -27.28
CA ALA A 9 -14.49 19.66 -27.62
C ALA A 9 -14.32 19.15 -29.07
N GLY A 10 -14.70 17.90 -29.32
CA GLY A 10 -14.63 17.30 -30.67
C GLY A 10 -15.42 18.06 -31.74
N SER A 11 -16.42 18.86 -31.34
CA SER A 11 -17.21 19.74 -32.22
C SER A 11 -16.50 21.04 -32.61
N ASP A 12 -15.40 21.40 -31.94
CA ASP A 12 -14.64 22.62 -32.22
C ASP A 12 -13.68 22.43 -33.41
N TYR A 13 -13.41 21.17 -33.81
CA TYR A 13 -12.56 20.87 -34.96
C TYR A 13 -13.30 21.10 -36.28
N PRO A 14 -12.66 21.74 -37.28
CA PRO A 14 -13.23 21.88 -38.61
C PRO A 14 -13.37 20.49 -39.23
N LEU A 15 -14.54 20.24 -39.79
CA LEU A 15 -14.81 19.00 -40.52
C LEU A 15 -13.86 18.89 -41.72
N PRO A 16 -13.38 17.68 -42.05
CA PRO A 16 -12.57 17.48 -43.24
C PRO A 16 -13.34 17.90 -44.50
N PRO A 17 -12.64 18.36 -45.55
CA PRO A 17 -13.28 18.81 -46.79
C PRO A 17 -14.05 17.67 -47.46
N SER A 18 -15.30 17.96 -47.84
CA SER A 18 -16.16 17.04 -48.60
C SER A 18 -15.56 16.82 -50.00
N PRO A 19 -15.42 15.58 -50.49
CA PRO A 19 -14.92 15.34 -51.85
C PRO A 19 -15.90 15.82 -52.94
N ASP A 20 -17.17 16.09 -52.58
CA ASP A 20 -18.27 16.26 -53.54
C ASP A 20 -18.97 17.63 -53.44
N GLY A 21 -18.53 18.51 -52.53
CA GLY A 21 -19.04 19.89 -52.42
C GLY A 21 -20.41 20.08 -51.76
N GLU A 22 -21.04 19.03 -51.24
CA GLU A 22 -22.31 19.16 -50.51
C GLU A 22 -22.13 19.59 -49.03
N PRO A 23 -23.02 20.44 -48.48
CA PRO A 23 -22.97 20.86 -47.08
C PRO A 23 -23.32 19.69 -46.15
N MET A 24 -22.39 19.29 -45.26
CA MET A 24 -22.64 18.22 -44.28
C MET A 24 -23.69 18.63 -43.24
N ASN A 25 -24.84 17.97 -43.27
CA ASN A 25 -25.84 17.99 -42.21
C ASN A 25 -25.25 17.35 -40.95
N GLN A 26 -25.58 17.84 -39.75
CA GLN A 26 -25.11 17.30 -38.46
C GLN A 26 -25.69 15.92 -38.08
N GLU A 27 -26.21 15.16 -39.05
CA GLU A 27 -26.68 13.81 -38.81
C GLU A 27 -25.49 12.83 -38.82
N PRO A 28 -25.46 11.83 -37.92
CA PRO A 28 -24.45 10.78 -37.98
C PRO A 28 -24.59 10.03 -39.31
N TRP A 29 -23.50 9.92 -40.07
CA TRP A 29 -23.43 9.22 -41.37
C TRP A 29 -24.17 7.87 -41.34
N PRO A 30 -25.17 7.61 -42.21
CA PRO A 30 -25.97 6.37 -42.20
C PRO A 30 -25.22 5.10 -42.63
N GLY A 31 -23.90 5.17 -42.82
CA GLY A 31 -23.08 4.08 -43.40
C GLY A 31 -22.05 3.44 -42.46
N TYR A 32 -21.87 3.96 -41.23
CA TYR A 32 -21.00 3.35 -40.23
C TYR A 32 -21.83 2.85 -39.04
N GLY A 33 -22.40 1.66 -39.20
CA GLY A 33 -22.83 0.87 -38.07
C GLY A 33 -21.63 0.61 -37.12
N PRO A 34 -21.86 0.37 -35.83
CA PRO A 34 -20.80 0.02 -34.90
C PRO A 34 -20.01 -1.18 -35.45
N VAL A 35 -18.71 -0.99 -35.64
CA VAL A 35 -17.79 -2.02 -36.16
C VAL A 35 -17.91 -3.27 -35.29
N PRO A 36 -18.42 -4.40 -35.80
CA PRO A 36 -18.56 -5.62 -35.01
C PRO A 36 -17.16 -6.21 -34.79
N GLY A 37 -16.65 -6.17 -33.56
CA GLY A 37 -15.40 -6.86 -33.21
C GLY A 37 -14.44 -6.10 -32.31
N TYR A 38 -14.62 -4.80 -32.12
CA TYR A 38 -13.95 -4.11 -31.02
C TYR A 38 -14.87 -4.15 -29.80
N PRO A 39 -14.47 -4.80 -28.68
CA PRO A 39 -15.16 -4.53 -27.44
C PRO A 39 -15.13 -3.03 -27.25
N ARG A 40 -16.32 -2.40 -27.16
CA ARG A 40 -16.44 -1.09 -26.53
C ARG A 40 -15.87 -1.30 -25.13
N GLU A 41 -14.58 -1.03 -24.96
CA GLU A 41 -14.06 -0.67 -23.67
C GLU A 41 -14.80 0.61 -23.35
N GLY A 42 -15.94 0.44 -22.67
CA GLY A 42 -16.59 1.51 -21.97
C GLY A 42 -15.46 2.15 -21.21
N HIS A 43 -15.08 3.36 -21.61
CA HIS A 43 -14.26 4.19 -20.79
C HIS A 43 -15.11 4.35 -19.55
N SER A 44 -14.86 3.46 -18.57
CA SER A 44 -15.35 3.59 -17.23
C SER A 44 -14.95 5.00 -16.89
N ARG A 45 -15.91 5.93 -16.94
CA ARG A 45 -15.69 7.28 -16.47
C ARG A 45 -15.38 7.07 -15.01
N ILE A 46 -14.10 6.90 -14.68
CA ILE A 46 -13.63 6.96 -13.31
C ILE A 46 -14.13 8.33 -12.91
N PRO A 47 -15.14 8.42 -12.02
CA PRO A 47 -15.73 9.72 -11.72
C PRO A 47 -14.59 10.64 -11.30
N ASN A 48 -14.68 11.95 -11.57
CA ASN A 48 -13.75 12.94 -11.03
C ASN A 48 -13.86 12.94 -9.49
N LYS A 49 -13.32 11.90 -8.87
CA LYS A 49 -13.35 11.62 -7.44
C LYS A 49 -12.23 12.45 -6.84
N LYS A 50 -12.57 13.31 -5.88
CA LYS A 50 -11.61 14.27 -5.34
C LYS A 50 -10.68 13.54 -4.35
N ASN A 51 -9.39 13.70 -4.55
CA ASN A 51 -8.33 13.02 -3.80
C ASN A 51 -8.38 13.28 -2.29
N TRP A 52 -8.75 14.50 -1.90
CA TRP A 52 -8.90 14.88 -0.49
C TRP A 52 -10.09 14.18 0.19
N ILE A 53 -11.16 13.87 -0.57
CA ILE A 53 -12.32 13.13 -0.05
C ILE A 53 -11.93 11.68 0.22
N ALA A 54 -11.15 11.06 -0.67
CA ALA A 54 -10.63 9.71 -0.44
C ALA A 54 -9.78 9.64 0.83
N GLY A 55 -8.91 10.63 1.05
CA GLY A 55 -8.11 10.74 2.27
C GLY A 55 -8.97 10.95 3.52
N LEU A 56 -9.95 11.84 3.47
CA LEU A 56 -10.89 12.08 4.59
C LEU A 56 -11.69 10.82 4.93
N LEU A 57 -12.16 10.10 3.93
CA LEU A 57 -12.90 8.85 4.12
C LEU A 57 -12.03 7.75 4.71
N ALA A 58 -10.78 7.62 4.25
CA ALA A 58 -9.81 6.68 4.84
C ALA A 58 -9.42 7.07 6.27
N PHE A 59 -9.43 8.37 6.61
CA PHE A 59 -9.25 8.85 7.96
C PHE A 59 -10.46 8.60 8.86
N LEU A 60 -11.69 8.58 8.33
CA LEU A 60 -12.85 8.31 9.17
C LEU A 60 -12.97 6.82 9.49
N VAL A 61 -12.82 5.98 8.47
CA VAL A 61 -12.92 4.53 8.60
C VAL A 61 -11.88 3.89 7.68
N PRO A 62 -10.99 3.05 8.21
CA PRO A 62 -10.00 2.38 7.39
C PRO A 62 -10.67 1.55 6.29
N GLY A 63 -10.18 1.65 5.06
CA GLY A 63 -10.73 0.97 3.90
C GLY A 63 -11.84 1.71 3.13
N ILE A 64 -12.58 2.66 3.73
CA ILE A 64 -13.63 3.41 3.00
C ILE A 64 -13.03 4.31 1.91
N GLY A 65 -11.87 4.91 2.15
CA GLY A 65 -11.16 5.70 1.14
C GLY A 65 -10.86 4.90 -0.14
N HIS A 66 -10.50 3.63 -0.02
CA HIS A 66 -10.22 2.76 -1.18
C HIS A 66 -11.48 2.34 -1.92
N MET A 67 -12.57 2.08 -1.20
CA MET A 67 -13.87 1.80 -1.81
C MET A 67 -14.39 3.03 -2.56
N TYR A 68 -14.20 4.24 -2.00
CA TYR A 68 -14.50 5.47 -2.71
C TYR A 68 -13.73 5.53 -4.03
N LEU A 69 -12.48 5.07 -4.10
CA LEU A 69 -11.69 5.07 -5.34
C LEU A 69 -12.00 3.93 -6.31
N GLY A 70 -13.04 3.12 -6.03
CA GLY A 70 -13.40 1.95 -6.83
C GLY A 70 -12.52 0.72 -6.58
N ARG A 71 -11.56 0.80 -5.64
CA ARG A 71 -10.70 -0.32 -5.24
C ARG A 71 -11.38 -1.10 -4.11
N MET A 72 -12.54 -1.69 -4.41
CA MET A 72 -13.40 -2.37 -3.44
C MET A 72 -12.64 -3.45 -2.67
N LEU A 73 -11.90 -4.34 -3.36
CA LEU A 73 -11.16 -5.42 -2.71
C LEU A 73 -10.14 -4.90 -1.70
N LYS A 74 -9.37 -3.86 -2.05
CA LYS A 74 -8.39 -3.26 -1.12
C LYS A 74 -9.07 -2.64 0.10
N GLY A 75 -10.19 -1.95 -0.11
CA GLY A 75 -10.96 -1.37 0.98
C GLY A 75 -11.54 -2.41 1.94
N ILE A 76 -12.12 -3.49 1.39
CA ILE A 76 -12.65 -4.60 2.17
C ILE A 76 -11.55 -5.31 2.96
N VAL A 77 -10.42 -5.61 2.31
CA VAL A 77 -9.27 -6.24 2.98
C VAL A 77 -8.75 -5.36 4.12
N LEU A 78 -8.64 -4.04 3.93
CA LEU A 78 -8.20 -3.12 4.98
C LEU A 78 -9.19 -3.02 6.14
N MET A 79 -10.50 -2.98 5.87
CA MET A 79 -11.52 -3.02 6.93
C MET A 79 -11.44 -4.32 7.72
N LEU A 80 -11.33 -5.46 7.02
CA LEU A 80 -11.26 -6.78 7.64
C LEU A 80 -9.98 -6.93 8.46
N LEU A 81 -8.83 -6.45 7.96
CA LEU A 81 -7.58 -6.46 8.70
C LEU A 81 -7.68 -5.68 10.02
N VAL A 82 -8.21 -4.45 9.99
CA VAL A 82 -8.37 -3.65 11.21
C VAL A 82 -9.40 -4.27 12.15
N ALA A 83 -10.51 -4.81 11.64
CA ALA A 83 -11.51 -5.48 12.45
C ALA A 83 -10.93 -6.73 13.13
N LEU A 84 -10.19 -7.56 12.39
CA LEU A 84 -9.51 -8.73 12.95
C LEU A 84 -8.44 -8.36 13.96
N ASP A 85 -7.68 -7.28 13.72
CA ASP A 85 -6.68 -6.77 14.65
C ASP A 85 -7.32 -6.36 15.99
N ILE A 86 -8.44 -5.62 15.94
CA ILE A 86 -9.22 -5.26 17.14
C ILE A 86 -9.74 -6.51 17.86
N VAL A 87 -10.31 -7.47 17.12
CA VAL A 87 -10.81 -8.73 17.70
C VAL A 87 -9.65 -9.51 18.34
N ALA A 88 -8.48 -9.56 17.70
CA ALA A 88 -7.29 -10.22 18.22
C ALA A 88 -6.78 -9.54 19.50
N ILE A 89 -6.81 -8.21 19.58
CA ILE A 89 -6.48 -7.45 20.81
C ILE A 89 -7.45 -7.83 21.94
N VAL A 90 -8.76 -7.84 21.66
CA VAL A 90 -9.79 -8.19 22.65
C VAL A 90 -9.61 -9.64 23.11
N TYR A 91 -9.44 -10.58 22.19
CA TYR A 91 -9.20 -11.98 22.50
C TYR A 91 -7.93 -12.17 23.34
N ALA A 92 -6.82 -11.56 22.93
CA ALA A 92 -5.57 -11.61 23.67
C ALA A 92 -5.71 -11.00 25.07
N SER A 93 -6.55 -9.97 25.25
CA SER A 93 -6.84 -9.36 26.55
C SER A 93 -7.65 -10.26 27.50
N LEU A 94 -8.33 -11.30 27.00
CA LEU A 94 -9.02 -12.28 27.85
C LEU A 94 -8.05 -13.29 28.45
N GLU A 95 -6.93 -13.56 27.77
CA GLU A 95 -5.86 -14.43 28.24
C GLU A 95 -4.84 -13.60 29.05
N LYS A 96 -4.83 -13.76 30.38
CA LYS A 96 -4.02 -12.95 31.31
C LYS A 96 -2.50 -13.00 31.06
N GLU A 97 -2.01 -13.94 30.24
CA GLU A 97 -0.59 -14.16 29.99
C GLU A 97 -0.09 -13.59 28.64
N ASN A 98 -0.98 -13.06 27.78
CA ASN A 98 -0.61 -12.62 26.42
C ASN A 98 -0.25 -11.13 26.32
N VAL A 99 0.44 -10.57 27.32
CA VAL A 99 0.79 -9.14 27.37
C VAL A 99 1.55 -8.70 26.11
N PHE A 100 2.43 -9.56 25.60
CA PHE A 100 3.15 -9.27 24.36
C PHE A 100 2.24 -9.06 23.15
N ALA A 101 1.30 -9.99 22.95
CA ALA A 101 0.41 -9.97 21.80
C ALA A 101 -0.47 -8.71 21.83
N ILE A 102 -0.96 -8.35 23.03
CA ILE A 102 -1.76 -7.15 23.24
C ILE A 102 -0.95 -5.91 22.85
N VAL A 103 0.29 -5.78 23.33
CA VAL A 103 1.14 -4.63 23.04
C VAL A 103 1.49 -4.58 21.55
N LEU A 104 1.90 -5.70 20.97
CA LEU A 104 2.25 -5.78 19.55
C LEU A 104 1.09 -5.36 18.65
N LEU A 105 -0.10 -5.94 18.86
CA LEU A 105 -1.29 -5.62 18.06
C LEU A 105 -1.74 -4.17 18.29
N SER A 106 -1.68 -3.68 19.54
CA SER A 106 -2.02 -2.28 19.86
C SER A 106 -1.12 -1.28 19.15
N VAL A 107 0.18 -1.57 19.03
CA VAL A 107 1.13 -0.70 18.32
C VAL A 107 1.09 -0.92 16.80
N LEU A 108 0.62 -2.08 16.32
CA LEU A 108 0.43 -2.35 14.90
C LEU A 108 -0.74 -1.56 14.29
N LEU A 109 -1.82 -1.36 15.05
CA LEU A 109 -3.01 -0.64 14.63
C LEU A 109 -2.70 0.75 14.01
N PRO A 110 -1.96 1.67 14.65
CA PRO A 110 -1.61 2.95 14.04
C PRO A 110 -0.76 2.78 12.76
N VAL A 111 0.11 1.79 12.68
CA VAL A 111 0.92 1.53 11.46
C VAL A 111 0.01 1.19 10.27
N VAL A 112 -0.94 0.26 10.47
CA VAL A 112 -1.94 -0.12 9.47
C VAL A 112 -2.83 1.06 9.11
N TYR A 113 -3.21 1.86 10.10
CA TYR A 113 -4.05 3.03 9.91
C TYR A 113 -3.38 4.11 9.04
N PHE A 114 -2.11 4.44 9.33
CA PHE A 114 -1.32 5.37 8.51
C PHE A 114 -1.11 4.83 7.11
N TYR A 115 -0.83 3.53 6.95
CA TYR A 115 -0.74 2.90 5.64
C TYR A 115 -2.03 3.10 4.82
N ASN A 116 -3.19 2.82 5.42
CA ASN A 116 -4.50 3.02 4.79
C ASN A 116 -4.69 4.48 4.34
N LEU A 117 -4.41 5.45 5.20
CA LEU A 117 -4.55 6.87 4.89
C LEU A 117 -3.70 7.27 3.67
N PHE A 118 -2.42 6.87 3.69
CA PHE A 118 -1.49 7.22 2.62
C PHE A 118 -1.80 6.50 1.29
N ASP A 119 -2.22 5.23 1.33
CA ASP A 119 -2.56 4.49 0.10
C ASP A 119 -3.86 5.01 -0.53
N ALA A 120 -4.83 5.45 0.27
CA ALA A 120 -6.04 6.10 -0.23
C ALA A 120 -5.71 7.43 -0.92
N ILE A 121 -4.87 8.27 -0.31
CA ILE A 121 -4.46 9.55 -0.90
C ILE A 121 -3.71 9.31 -2.22
N LYS A 122 -2.81 8.32 -2.29
CA LYS A 122 -2.11 7.98 -3.54
C LYS A 122 -3.00 7.36 -4.60
N GLY A 123 -4.03 6.63 -4.18
CA GLY A 123 -4.83 5.84 -5.09
C GLY A 123 -5.81 6.61 -5.97
N SER A 124 -5.95 7.91 -5.70
CA SER A 124 -7.15 8.67 -6.01
C SER A 124 -7.25 9.27 -7.41
N GLY A 125 -6.25 9.09 -8.26
CA GLY A 125 -6.17 9.79 -9.53
C GLY A 125 -4.88 10.57 -9.53
N PHE A 126 -3.99 10.10 -10.38
CA PHE A 126 -2.62 10.50 -10.43
C PHE A 126 -2.49 11.72 -11.33
N ASP A 127 -2.37 12.91 -10.76
CA ASP A 127 -1.97 14.07 -11.55
C ASP A 127 -0.48 13.91 -11.93
N PRO A 128 -0.13 13.77 -13.22
CA PRO A 128 1.26 13.62 -13.65
C PRO A 128 2.13 14.77 -13.17
N ASN A 129 1.57 15.99 -13.06
CA ASN A 129 2.30 17.17 -12.61
C ASN A 129 2.74 17.05 -11.14
N TYR A 130 1.98 16.33 -10.31
CA TYR A 130 2.34 16.07 -8.92
C TYR A 130 3.49 15.07 -8.75
N ARG A 131 3.85 14.27 -9.77
CA ARG A 131 5.09 13.46 -9.74
C ARG A 131 6.32 14.33 -9.70
N TYR A 132 6.30 15.40 -10.49
CA TYR A 132 7.49 16.18 -10.79
C TYR A 132 7.66 17.37 -9.84
N ALA A 133 6.63 17.67 -9.04
CA ALA A 133 6.72 18.71 -8.02
C ALA A 133 7.84 18.43 -7.00
N LYS A 134 8.76 19.38 -6.88
CA LYS A 134 9.87 19.36 -5.91
C LYS A 134 9.33 19.24 -4.49
N ARG A 135 9.87 18.30 -3.71
CA ARG A 135 9.54 18.07 -2.30
C ARG A 135 10.42 18.93 -1.41
N LYS A 136 9.85 19.49 -0.34
CA LYS A 136 10.56 20.37 0.58
C LYS A 136 11.30 19.53 1.64
N LYS A 137 12.63 19.68 1.69
CA LYS A 137 13.51 18.98 2.65
C LYS A 137 13.12 19.22 4.10
N TRP A 138 12.79 20.47 4.44
CA TRP A 138 12.35 20.83 5.79
C TRP A 138 11.03 20.16 6.19
N VAL A 139 10.08 20.02 5.25
CA VAL A 139 8.80 19.34 5.52
C VAL A 139 9.01 17.84 5.73
N ALA A 140 9.84 17.20 4.91
CA ALA A 140 10.19 15.80 5.08
C ALA A 140 10.86 15.53 6.43
N GLY A 141 11.80 16.40 6.83
CA GLY A 141 12.46 16.35 8.14
C GLY A 141 11.49 16.57 9.30
N LEU A 142 10.63 17.60 9.23
CA LEU A 142 9.63 17.90 10.26
C LEU A 142 8.65 16.73 10.45
N LEU A 143 8.20 16.13 9.36
CA LEU A 143 7.31 14.97 9.41
C LEU A 143 7.99 13.73 9.99
N ALA A 144 9.25 13.47 9.63
CA ALA A 144 10.04 12.37 10.19
C ALA A 144 10.38 12.59 11.67
N PHE A 145 10.51 13.84 12.10
CA PHE A 145 10.69 14.24 13.49
C PHE A 145 9.41 14.01 14.30
N LEU A 146 8.24 14.40 13.77
CA LEU A 146 6.99 14.25 14.50
C LEU A 146 6.59 12.79 14.66
N VAL A 147 6.70 12.00 13.58
CA VAL A 147 6.54 10.54 13.64
C VAL A 147 7.56 9.88 12.72
N PRO A 148 8.39 8.98 13.26
CA PRO A 148 9.34 8.22 12.45
C PRO A 148 8.61 7.42 11.36
N GLY A 149 9.13 7.47 10.13
CA GLY A 149 8.52 6.89 8.94
C GLY A 149 7.54 7.79 8.16
N ILE A 150 6.93 8.83 8.75
CA ILE A 150 6.00 9.71 8.00
C ILE A 150 6.74 10.56 6.95
N GLY A 151 7.97 11.01 7.24
CA GLY A 151 8.78 11.74 6.27
C GLY A 151 9.02 10.95 4.97
N HIS A 152 9.27 9.64 5.08
CA HIS A 152 9.39 8.74 3.92
C HIS A 152 8.07 8.60 3.16
N MET A 153 6.95 8.54 3.88
CA MET A 153 5.62 8.51 3.26
C MET A 153 5.31 9.81 2.49
N TYR A 154 5.73 10.97 3.00
CA TYR A 154 5.65 12.26 2.29
C TYR A 154 6.44 12.24 0.98
N LEU A 155 7.62 11.64 0.98
CA LEU A 155 8.45 11.43 -0.21
C LEU A 155 7.94 10.31 -1.13
N ARG A 156 6.80 9.70 -0.79
CA ARG A 156 6.19 8.55 -1.47
C ARG A 156 7.00 7.26 -1.35
N LEU A 157 8.02 7.19 -0.51
CA LEU A 157 8.79 5.99 -0.15
C LEU A 157 8.04 5.18 0.93
N MET A 158 6.86 4.68 0.57
CA MET A 158 5.94 4.01 1.51
C MET A 158 6.57 2.82 2.22
N VAL A 159 7.24 1.94 1.47
CA VAL A 159 7.83 0.72 2.04
C VAL A 159 8.84 1.08 3.12
N LYS A 160 9.75 2.03 2.85
CA LYS A 160 10.68 2.55 3.87
C LYS A 160 9.95 3.08 5.11
N GLY A 161 8.93 3.90 4.91
CA GLY A 161 8.15 4.49 6.01
C GLY A 161 7.47 3.43 6.87
N ILE A 162 6.81 2.45 6.25
CA ILE A 162 6.12 1.34 6.94
C ILE A 162 7.14 0.48 7.68
N VAL A 163 8.26 0.12 7.04
CA VAL A 163 9.30 -0.70 7.69
C VAL A 163 9.84 0.00 8.94
N LEU A 164 10.08 1.32 8.88
CA LEU A 164 10.53 2.08 10.06
C LEU A 164 9.48 2.14 11.17
N MET A 165 8.21 2.33 10.82
CA MET A 165 7.11 2.29 11.78
C MET A 165 6.97 0.91 12.44
N VAL A 166 7.04 -0.16 11.65
CA VAL A 166 7.01 -1.55 12.14
C VAL A 166 8.22 -1.83 13.04
N LEU A 167 9.40 -1.34 12.68
CA LEU A 167 10.60 -1.56 13.48
C LEU A 167 10.48 -0.90 14.86
N ILE A 168 10.00 0.35 14.92
CA ILE A 168 9.74 1.02 16.20
C ILE A 168 8.62 0.33 16.97
N ALA A 169 7.58 -0.15 16.29
CA ALA A 169 6.52 -0.93 16.92
C ALA A 169 7.07 -2.21 17.58
N LEU A 170 7.95 -2.92 16.88
CA LEU A 170 8.61 -4.12 17.39
C LEU A 170 9.54 -3.81 18.56
N ASP A 171 10.32 -2.73 18.47
CA ASP A 171 11.23 -2.31 19.55
C ASP A 171 10.46 -1.97 20.83
N ILE A 172 9.40 -1.16 20.74
CA ILE A 172 8.52 -0.84 21.87
C ILE A 172 7.88 -2.12 22.44
N SER A 173 7.40 -3.01 21.57
CA SER A 173 6.79 -4.28 21.99
C SER A 173 7.79 -5.17 22.72
N ALA A 174 9.05 -5.22 22.24
CA ALA A 174 10.13 -5.96 22.87
C ALA A 174 10.51 -5.37 24.24
N ILE A 175 10.58 -4.05 24.38
CA ILE A 175 10.84 -3.38 25.66
C ILE A 175 9.79 -3.79 26.69
N VAL A 176 8.51 -3.69 26.34
CA VAL A 176 7.41 -4.05 27.25
C VAL A 176 7.47 -5.53 27.61
N TYR A 177 7.75 -6.40 26.64
CA TYR A 177 7.88 -7.83 26.89
C TYR A 177 8.93 -8.17 27.95
N VAL A 178 10.14 -7.68 27.73
CA VAL A 178 11.29 -7.94 28.59
C VAL A 178 11.06 -7.30 29.96
N SER A 179 10.35 -6.18 30.02
CA SER A 179 9.95 -5.54 31.26
C SER A 179 8.98 -6.38 32.10
N VAL A 180 8.13 -7.21 31.50
CA VAL A 180 7.19 -8.08 32.24
C VAL A 180 7.93 -9.23 32.93
N ASP A 181 8.91 -9.83 32.26
CA ASP A 181 9.71 -10.94 32.81
C ASP A 181 10.67 -10.50 33.92
N GLY A 182 11.00 -9.20 34.03
CA GLY A 182 11.77 -8.58 35.12
C GLY A 182 13.24 -8.95 35.25
N ASN A 183 13.68 -10.05 34.62
CA ASN A 183 14.99 -10.66 34.84
C ASN A 183 16.11 -10.09 33.94
N ASN A 184 15.78 -9.23 32.98
CA ASN A 184 16.69 -8.84 31.90
C ASN A 184 16.82 -7.31 31.78
N VAL A 185 17.22 -6.65 32.88
CA VAL A 185 17.45 -5.19 32.92
C VAL A 185 18.40 -4.72 31.81
N LEU A 186 19.44 -5.52 31.50
CA LEU A 186 20.38 -5.21 30.42
C LEU A 186 19.70 -5.14 29.04
N SER A 187 18.79 -6.07 28.73
CA SER A 187 18.04 -6.05 27.46
C SER A 187 17.13 -4.83 27.36
N ILE A 188 16.48 -4.43 28.46
CA ILE A 188 15.65 -3.23 28.51
C ILE A 188 16.48 -1.98 28.20
N VAL A 189 17.65 -1.85 28.83
CA VAL A 189 18.57 -0.73 28.60
C VAL A 189 19.05 -0.70 27.15
N LEU A 190 19.40 -1.85 26.59
CA LEU A 190 19.93 -1.94 25.22
C LEU A 190 18.83 -1.66 24.17
N LEU A 191 17.62 -2.19 24.35
CA LEU A 191 16.46 -1.88 23.48
C LEU A 191 16.07 -0.40 23.62
N SER A 192 16.07 0.15 24.83
CA SER A 192 15.80 1.59 25.03
C SER A 192 16.85 2.49 24.38
N LEU A 193 18.10 2.02 24.23
CA LEU A 193 19.15 2.74 23.48
C LEU A 193 18.95 2.60 21.96
N LEU A 194 18.29 1.54 21.50
CA LEU A 194 17.98 1.31 20.09
C LEU A 194 16.96 2.34 19.56
N LEU A 195 15.93 2.67 20.35
CA LEU A 195 14.87 3.61 19.98
C LEU A 195 15.40 4.97 19.47
N PRO A 196 16.27 5.71 20.20
CA PRO A 196 16.83 6.97 19.69
C PRO A 196 17.70 6.75 18.45
N ILE A 197 18.42 5.62 18.34
CA ILE A 197 19.23 5.30 17.15
C ILE A 197 18.33 5.15 15.92
N ILE A 198 17.25 4.37 16.02
CA ILE A 198 16.27 4.19 14.94
C ILE A 198 15.61 5.52 14.58
N TYR A 199 15.25 6.32 15.60
CA TYR A 199 14.62 7.62 15.40
C TYR A 199 15.52 8.59 14.63
N PHE A 200 16.78 8.75 15.04
CA PHE A 200 17.74 9.60 14.32
C PHE A 200 18.01 9.06 12.91
N TYR A 201 18.13 7.74 12.74
CA TYR A 201 18.24 7.13 11.41
C TYR A 201 17.05 7.51 10.52
N SER A 202 15.81 7.36 11.01
CA SER A 202 14.60 7.75 10.29
C SER A 202 14.63 9.22 9.88
N LEU A 203 15.04 10.11 10.79
CA LEU A 203 15.12 11.55 10.53
C LEU A 203 16.14 11.87 9.43
N PHE A 204 17.37 11.38 9.56
CA PHE A 204 18.42 11.64 8.58
C PHE A 204 18.13 11.00 7.22
N ASP A 205 17.64 9.75 7.19
CA ASP A 205 17.30 9.07 5.93
C ASP A 205 16.14 9.76 5.21
N ALA A 206 15.12 10.29 5.92
CA ALA A 206 14.05 11.05 5.31
C ALA A 206 14.56 12.35 4.67
N ILE A 207 15.45 13.06 5.36
CA ILE A 207 16.05 14.30 4.85
C ILE A 207 16.90 14.03 3.60
N GLN A 208 17.77 13.01 3.63
CA GLN A 208 18.62 12.64 2.48
C GLN A 208 17.82 12.06 1.31
N SER A 209 16.81 11.24 1.60
CA SER A 209 15.91 10.69 0.59
C SER A 209 15.15 11.78 -0.17
N THR A 210 15.03 12.99 0.39
CA THR A 210 14.38 14.11 -0.31
C THR A 210 15.17 14.54 -1.54
N ASP A 211 16.49 14.67 -1.41
CA ASP A 211 17.37 15.08 -2.50
C ASP A 211 17.37 14.00 -3.59
N TYR A 212 17.51 12.74 -3.20
CA TYR A 212 17.41 11.59 -4.11
C TYR A 212 16.08 11.54 -4.89
N VAL A 213 14.95 11.73 -4.22
CA VAL A 213 13.62 11.71 -4.87
C VAL A 213 13.44 12.93 -5.78
N ASN A 214 13.94 14.11 -5.38
CA ASN A 214 13.87 15.31 -6.20
C ASN A 214 14.70 15.18 -7.47
N ASP A 215 15.91 14.63 -7.38
CA ASP A 215 16.79 14.39 -8.54
C ASP A 215 16.18 13.37 -9.49
N ARG A 216 15.62 12.27 -8.94
CA ARG A 216 14.89 11.28 -9.73
C ARG A 216 13.68 11.89 -10.45
N ASN A 217 12.92 12.76 -9.78
CA ASN A 217 11.78 13.44 -10.37
C ASN A 217 12.22 14.44 -11.43
N ALA A 218 13.31 15.19 -11.21
CA ALA A 218 13.87 16.12 -12.18
C ALA A 218 14.36 15.39 -13.44
N PHE A 219 15.08 14.27 -13.28
CA PHE A 219 15.52 13.42 -14.38
C PHE A 219 14.33 12.87 -15.19
N ALA A 220 13.29 12.37 -14.50
CA ALA A 220 12.09 11.84 -15.14
C ALA A 220 11.22 12.93 -15.80
N ALA A 221 11.34 14.19 -15.37
CA ALA A 221 10.69 15.33 -16.03
C ALA A 221 11.43 15.72 -17.31
N ALA A 222 12.77 15.64 -17.31
CA ALA A 222 13.60 15.93 -18.47
C ALA A 222 13.53 14.82 -19.55
N HIS A 223 13.28 13.57 -19.14
CA HIS A 223 13.18 12.42 -20.04
C HIS A 223 11.81 11.74 -19.87
N PRO A 224 10.72 12.35 -20.38
CA PRO A 224 9.41 11.71 -20.36
C PRO A 224 9.47 10.40 -21.17
N PRO A 225 8.84 9.31 -20.69
CA PRO A 225 8.86 8.03 -21.39
C PRO A 225 8.24 8.19 -22.79
N MET A 226 9.04 7.95 -23.82
CA MET A 226 8.54 7.86 -25.20
C MET A 226 7.65 6.62 -25.35
N ALA A 227 6.41 6.86 -25.78
CA ALA A 227 5.37 5.93 -26.21
C ALA A 227 4.57 5.15 -25.12
N PRO A 228 3.22 5.30 -25.11
CA PRO A 228 2.33 4.41 -24.40
C PRO A 228 2.04 3.20 -25.30
N GLY A 229 2.81 2.11 -25.19
CA GLY A 229 2.63 1.00 -26.13
C GLY A 229 3.27 -0.33 -25.78
N ARG A 230 3.72 -0.54 -24.54
CA ARG A 230 4.21 -1.87 -24.13
C ARG A 230 3.52 -2.27 -22.84
N GLY A 231 2.76 -3.37 -22.94
CA GLY A 231 1.91 -3.92 -21.89
C GLY A 231 2.56 -3.82 -20.52
N PHE A 232 1.80 -3.26 -19.60
CA PHE A 232 2.14 -3.18 -18.19
C PHE A 232 2.09 -4.60 -17.61
N ASN A 233 3.15 -5.38 -17.84
CA ASN A 233 3.31 -6.66 -17.17
C ASN A 233 3.28 -6.39 -15.66
N ALA A 234 2.40 -7.09 -14.96
CA ALA A 234 2.15 -6.95 -13.52
C ALA A 234 3.37 -7.30 -12.63
N SER A 235 4.57 -7.51 -13.21
CA SER A 235 5.85 -7.66 -12.53
C SER A 235 6.45 -6.34 -12.03
N SER A 236 5.82 -5.20 -12.31
CA SER A 236 6.31 -3.86 -11.95
C SER A 236 6.23 -3.50 -10.45
N ILE A 237 5.58 -4.33 -9.62
CA ILE A 237 5.55 -4.11 -8.16
C ILE A 237 6.91 -4.46 -7.55
N GLU A 238 7.52 -5.58 -7.90
CA GLU A 238 8.88 -5.94 -7.41
C GLU A 238 9.94 -5.02 -8.00
N GLU A 239 9.84 -4.68 -9.28
CA GLU A 239 10.87 -3.87 -9.95
C GLU A 239 10.80 -2.39 -9.55
N SER A 240 9.62 -1.86 -9.21
CA SER A 240 9.48 -0.53 -8.59
C SER A 240 9.80 -0.52 -7.10
N LEU A 241 9.69 -1.66 -6.41
CA LEU A 241 10.17 -1.82 -5.03
C LEU A 241 11.70 -1.80 -4.97
N ALA A 242 12.38 -2.43 -5.94
CA ALA A 242 13.83 -2.63 -5.91
C ALA A 242 14.65 -1.42 -6.40
N ARG A 243 14.14 -0.61 -7.34
CA ARG A 243 14.96 0.42 -8.03
C ARG A 243 15.22 1.72 -7.26
N GLY A 244 14.70 1.87 -6.04
CA GLY A 244 14.77 3.13 -5.27
C GLY A 244 15.34 3.02 -3.85
N VAL A 245 15.83 1.84 -3.48
CA VAL A 245 16.42 1.56 -2.17
C VAL A 245 17.66 0.70 -2.42
N PRO A 246 18.85 1.04 -1.90
CA PRO A 246 19.90 0.03 -1.83
C PRO A 246 19.31 -1.15 -1.04
N PRO A 247 19.29 -2.38 -1.59
CA PRO A 247 18.78 -3.59 -0.92
C PRO A 247 19.33 -3.74 0.50
N LEU A 248 20.54 -3.21 0.70
CA LEU A 248 21.24 -3.07 1.96
C LEU A 248 20.40 -2.45 3.09
N GLY A 249 19.64 -1.39 2.85
CA GLY A 249 18.88 -0.70 3.92
C GLY A 249 17.76 -1.57 4.48
N ILE A 250 17.03 -2.27 3.60
CA ILE A 250 15.98 -3.21 4.01
C ILE A 250 16.60 -4.43 4.70
N MET A 251 17.76 -4.90 4.21
CA MET A 251 18.51 -5.98 4.86
C MET A 251 18.94 -5.58 6.28
N PHE A 252 19.54 -4.41 6.48
CA PHE A 252 19.89 -3.94 7.82
C PHE A 252 18.67 -3.80 8.73
N LEU A 253 17.54 -3.30 8.22
CA LEU A 253 16.30 -3.19 9.01
C LEU A 253 15.73 -4.56 9.37
N SER A 254 15.79 -5.55 8.47
CA SER A 254 15.41 -6.93 8.77
C SER A 254 16.35 -7.57 9.81
N ILE A 255 17.65 -7.30 9.72
CA ILE A 255 18.64 -7.78 10.69
C ILE A 255 18.37 -7.14 12.06
N ILE A 256 18.10 -5.84 12.12
CA ILE A 256 17.74 -5.14 13.35
C ILE A 256 16.44 -5.71 13.94
N GLY A 257 15.42 -5.98 13.11
CA GLY A 257 14.20 -6.66 13.55
C GLY A 257 14.47 -8.05 14.13
N VAL A 258 15.33 -8.84 13.48
CA VAL A 258 15.76 -10.15 13.97
C VAL A 258 16.56 -10.04 15.27
N VAL A 259 17.43 -9.04 15.40
CA VAL A 259 18.17 -8.77 16.64
C VAL A 259 17.21 -8.40 17.77
N ILE A 260 16.23 -7.52 17.55
CA ILE A 260 15.18 -7.18 18.53
C ILE A 260 14.45 -8.45 18.99
N LEU A 261 14.10 -9.33 18.04
CA LEU A 261 13.42 -10.60 18.32
C LEU A 261 14.26 -11.56 19.16
N ILE A 262 15.56 -11.66 18.86
CA ILE A 262 16.49 -12.50 19.62
C ILE A 262 16.70 -11.94 21.03
N MET A 263 16.82 -10.61 21.16
CA MET A 263 17.03 -9.93 22.44
C MET A 263 15.81 -9.97 23.37
N ALA A 264 14.61 -10.06 22.81
CA ALA A 264 13.37 -10.26 23.57
C ALA A 264 13.29 -11.65 24.23
N GLY A 265 14.03 -12.65 23.75
CA GLY A 265 14.16 -13.98 24.35
C GLY A 265 13.27 -15.08 23.74
N ALA A 266 13.72 -16.34 23.87
CA ALA A 266 13.17 -17.51 23.16
C ALA A 266 11.76 -17.99 23.60
N LYS A 267 11.20 -17.43 24.68
CA LYS A 267 9.85 -17.80 25.13
C LYS A 267 8.77 -17.32 24.16
N TRP A 268 8.95 -16.14 23.58
CA TRP A 268 8.00 -15.59 22.61
C TRP A 268 8.00 -16.37 21.28
N THR A 269 9.17 -16.81 20.81
CA THR A 269 9.23 -17.66 19.61
C THR A 269 8.43 -18.94 19.84
N ASN A 270 8.58 -19.57 21.01
CA ASN A 270 7.81 -20.78 21.32
C ASN A 270 6.31 -20.50 21.37
N TRP A 271 5.85 -19.43 22.03
CA TRP A 271 4.45 -19.04 22.02
C TRP A 271 3.92 -18.70 20.62
N LEU A 272 4.69 -17.96 19.82
CA LEU A 272 4.31 -17.61 18.45
C LEU A 272 4.24 -18.86 17.58
N PHE A 273 5.25 -19.73 17.62
CA PHE A 273 5.24 -20.99 16.88
C PHE A 273 4.10 -21.90 17.37
N HIS A 274 3.75 -21.92 18.66
CA HIS A 274 2.65 -22.75 19.16
C HIS A 274 1.27 -22.20 18.75
N SER A 275 1.11 -20.88 18.76
CA SER A 275 -0.12 -20.19 18.36
C SER A 275 -0.32 -20.23 16.85
N PHE A 276 0.73 -19.96 16.07
CA PHE A 276 0.68 -20.00 14.61
C PHE A 276 0.66 -21.42 14.06
N SER A 277 1.32 -22.41 14.69
CA SER A 277 1.26 -23.80 14.22
C SER A 277 -0.14 -24.38 14.33
N SER A 278 -0.89 -24.07 15.40
CA SER A 278 -2.27 -24.53 15.55
C SER A 278 -3.22 -23.88 14.54
N MET A 279 -3.11 -22.56 14.31
CA MET A 279 -3.91 -21.84 13.30
C MET A 279 -3.54 -22.22 11.86
N LEU A 280 -2.25 -22.28 11.52
CA LEU A 280 -1.80 -22.74 10.19
C LEU A 280 -2.21 -24.19 9.97
N GLY A 281 -2.07 -25.04 10.98
CA GLY A 281 -2.57 -26.41 10.97
C GLY A 281 -4.07 -26.45 10.68
N ALA A 282 -4.88 -25.64 11.38
CA ALA A 282 -6.32 -25.57 11.17
C ALA A 282 -6.69 -25.06 9.76
N ILE A 283 -6.03 -24.02 9.25
CA ILE A 283 -6.27 -23.48 7.90
C ILE A 283 -5.89 -24.52 6.83
N ILE A 284 -4.78 -25.22 7.01
CA ILE A 284 -4.37 -26.32 6.12
C ILE A 284 -5.38 -27.46 6.19
N LEU A 285 -5.88 -27.82 7.38
CA LEU A 285 -6.86 -28.89 7.56
C LEU A 285 -8.22 -28.54 6.94
N ILE A 286 -8.68 -27.29 7.12
CA ILE A 286 -9.90 -26.76 6.50
C ILE A 286 -9.74 -26.75 4.98
N GLY A 287 -8.60 -26.27 4.47
CA GLY A 287 -8.30 -26.28 3.04
C GLY A 287 -8.25 -27.69 2.46
N ALA A 288 -7.63 -28.64 3.17
CA ALA A 288 -7.59 -30.05 2.80
C ALA A 288 -8.99 -30.68 2.81
N GLY A 289 -9.81 -30.39 3.82
CA GLY A 289 -11.19 -30.86 3.92
C GLY A 289 -12.08 -30.34 2.78
N VAL A 290 -11.98 -29.05 2.46
CA VAL A 290 -12.68 -28.44 1.32
C VAL A 290 -12.20 -29.03 0.00
N GLY A 291 -10.89 -29.23 -0.17
CA GLY A 291 -10.32 -29.85 -1.36
C GLY A 291 -10.82 -31.29 -1.57
N LEU A 292 -10.88 -32.08 -0.50
CA LEU A 292 -11.36 -33.45 -0.53
C LEU A 292 -12.87 -33.52 -0.82
N TRP A 293 -13.67 -32.60 -0.26
CA TRP A 293 -15.10 -32.47 -0.56
C TRP A 293 -15.36 -32.09 -2.02
N ILE A 294 -14.56 -31.19 -2.60
CA ILE A 294 -14.66 -30.82 -4.02
C ILE A 294 -14.25 -31.98 -4.93
N TRP A 295 -13.28 -32.79 -4.51
CA TRP A 295 -12.86 -33.97 -5.26
C TRP A 295 -13.92 -35.06 -5.25
N GLU A 296 -14.56 -35.31 -4.10
CA GLU A 296 -15.65 -36.28 -3.94
C GLU A 296 -16.90 -35.86 -4.73
N THR A 297 -17.27 -34.56 -4.72
CA THR A 297 -18.40 -34.03 -5.50
C THR A 297 -18.16 -34.04 -7.01
N ARG A 298 -16.93 -34.32 -7.46
CA ARG A 298 -16.56 -34.51 -8.87
C ARG A 298 -16.44 -35.99 -9.26
N GLY A 299 -16.77 -36.93 -8.36
CA GLY A 299 -16.78 -38.36 -8.63
C GLY A 299 -17.71 -38.73 -9.79
N PRO A 300 -17.35 -39.73 -10.64
CA PRO A 300 -17.86 -39.84 -11.99
C PRO A 300 -19.35 -40.22 -12.04
N GLN A 301 -20.11 -39.51 -12.90
CA GLN A 301 -21.40 -39.97 -13.41
C GLN A 301 -21.22 -41.39 -13.97
N ARG A 302 -21.68 -42.41 -13.22
CA ARG A 302 -21.84 -43.77 -13.72
C ARG A 302 -22.74 -43.69 -14.95
N LYS A 303 -22.14 -43.81 -16.14
CA LYS A 303 -22.88 -44.10 -17.36
C LYS A 303 -23.55 -45.45 -17.13
N GLY A 304 -24.87 -45.43 -17.06
CA GLY A 304 -25.67 -46.64 -17.19
C GLY A 304 -25.40 -47.27 -18.57
N ASN A 305 -25.12 -48.56 -18.54
CA ASN A 305 -25.77 -49.62 -19.31
C ASN A 305 -25.33 -50.96 -18.74
#